data_AF-A0A1W1CKJ4-F1
#
_entry.id   AF-A0A1W1CKJ4-F1
#
_cell.length_a   1.000
_cell.length_b   1.000
_cell.length_c   1.000
_cell.angle_alpha   90.00
_cell.angle_beta   90.00
_cell.angle_gamma   90.00
#
_symmetry.space_group_name_H-M   'P 1'
#
loop_
_entity.id
_entity.type
_entity.pdbx_description
1 polymer ?
#
loop_
_entity_poly.entity_id
_entity_poly.type
_entity_poly.pdbx_seq_one_letter_code
_entity_poly.pdbx_strand_id
1 'polypeptide(L)'
;MLLDAKEGDIKLMSSPVGYPAQGVVTNLTHLVEKREGPAIKCISNCVAPCNRGEEAKVVGFCIADRLSDAYEGNLETGLFFSGTNGYKLDKIITVKELLDKLTQGE
;
A
#
# COMPACT_ATOMS: atom_id res chain seq x y z
N MET A 1 -5.77 10.89 -2.80
CA MET A 1 -4.57 10.28 -2.19
C MET A 1 -3.46 10.06 -3.21
N LEU A 2 -3.58 9.13 -4.18
CA LEU A 2 -2.53 8.90 -5.19
C LEU A 2 -2.27 10.12 -6.09
N LEU A 3 -3.33 10.82 -6.49
CA LEU A 3 -3.23 12.06 -7.29
C LEU A 3 -2.59 13.23 -6.50
N ASP A 4 -2.57 13.14 -5.18
CA ASP A 4 -2.03 14.18 -4.30
C ASP A 4 -0.59 13.86 -3.87
N ALA A 5 -0.08 12.67 -4.23
CA ALA A 5 1.23 12.19 -3.81
C ALA A 5 2.35 12.92 -4.56
N LYS A 6 3.39 13.29 -3.82
CA LYS A 6 4.61 13.90 -4.36
C LYS A 6 5.69 12.83 -4.55
N GLU A 7 6.73 13.18 -5.29
CA GLU A 7 7.85 12.26 -5.56
C GLU A 7 8.47 11.66 -4.29
N GLY A 8 8.59 12.47 -3.22
CA GLY A 8 9.13 12.01 -1.93
C GLY A 8 8.18 11.14 -1.10
N ASP A 9 6.91 11.03 -1.49
CA ASP A 9 5.90 10.29 -0.74
C ASP A 9 5.87 8.80 -1.14
N ILE A 10 6.48 8.41 -2.26
CA ILE A 10 6.53 7.00 -2.69
C ILE A 10 7.82 6.36 -2.19
N LYS A 11 7.70 5.40 -1.27
CA LYS A 11 8.85 4.73 -0.65
C LYS A 11 8.70 3.22 -0.62
N LEU A 12 9.84 2.56 -0.47
CA LEU A 12 9.91 1.14 -0.13
C LEU A 12 9.64 0.96 1.37
N MET A 13 8.88 -0.08 1.71
CA MET A 13 8.53 -0.47 3.07
C MET A 13 8.64 -1.98 3.25
N SER A 14 8.88 -2.41 4.48
CA SER A 14 8.86 -3.83 4.83
C SER A 14 7.47 -4.43 4.63
N SER A 15 7.40 -5.69 4.21
CA SER A 15 6.13 -6.38 3.98
C SER A 15 6.17 -7.80 4.53
N PRO A 16 5.04 -8.31 5.06
CA PRO A 16 4.96 -9.58 5.79
C PRO A 16 5.10 -10.83 4.92
N VAL A 17 5.60 -10.68 3.69
CA VAL A 17 5.85 -11.78 2.74
C VAL A 17 7.33 -11.91 2.37
N GLY A 18 8.20 -11.18 3.06
CA GLY A 18 9.66 -11.23 2.86
C GLY A 18 10.21 -10.38 1.71
N TYR A 19 9.34 -9.75 0.91
CA TYR A 19 9.73 -8.84 -0.16
C TYR A 19 9.39 -7.39 0.18
N PRO A 20 10.22 -6.40 -0.23
CA PRO A 20 9.86 -5.00 -0.09
C PRO A 20 8.56 -4.67 -0.82
N ALA A 21 7.69 -3.93 -0.14
CA ALA A 21 6.52 -3.32 -0.72
C ALA A 21 6.86 -1.90 -1.17
N GLN A 22 6.17 -1.40 -2.20
CA GLN A 22 6.32 -0.02 -2.64
C GLN A 22 4.98 0.70 -2.68
N GLY A 23 4.91 1.86 -2.04
CA GLY A 23 3.65 2.59 -1.93
C GLY A 23 3.81 3.99 -1.36
N VAL A 24 2.67 4.65 -1.22
CA VAL A 24 2.59 6.01 -0.67
C VAL A 24 2.76 5.93 0.85
N VAL A 25 3.64 6.77 1.39
CA VAL A 25 3.84 6.96 2.83
C VAL A 25 2.59 7.61 3.40
N THR A 26 2.00 6.96 4.40
CA THR A 26 0.83 7.45 5.13
C THR A 26 1.09 7.41 6.63
N ASN A 27 0.11 7.82 7.44
CA ASN A 27 0.20 7.72 8.90
C ASN A 27 0.50 6.28 9.36
N LEU A 28 -0.07 5.27 8.67
CA LEU A 28 0.25 3.86 8.90
C LEU A 28 1.77 3.59 8.90
N THR A 29 2.50 4.12 7.92
CA THR A 29 3.94 3.89 7.79
C THR A 29 4.68 4.38 9.04
N HIS A 30 4.31 5.56 9.54
CA HIS A 30 4.89 6.13 10.75
C HIS A 30 4.51 5.36 12.02
N LEU A 31 3.26 4.89 12.12
CA LEU A 31 2.83 4.05 13.25
C LEU A 31 3.59 2.72 13.28
N VAL A 32 3.80 2.10 12.11
CA VAL A 32 4.57 0.86 11.98
C VAL A 32 6.03 1.06 12.38
N GLU A 33 6.67 2.15 11.92
CA GLU A 33 8.04 2.52 12.30
C GLU A 33 8.19 2.70 13.82
N LYS A 34 7.17 3.29 14.48
CA LYS A 34 7.13 3.51 15.93
C LYS A 34 6.69 2.30 16.74
N ARG A 35 6.28 1.18 16.10
CA ARG A 35 5.65 0.02 16.76
C ARG A 35 4.30 0.36 17.44
N GLU A 36 3.61 1.38 16.94
CA GLU A 36 2.30 1.86 17.38
C GLU A 36 1.17 1.49 16.39
N GLY A 37 1.46 0.58 15.44
CA GLY A 37 0.50 0.11 14.46
C GLY A 37 -0.70 -0.62 15.08
N PRO A 38 -1.82 -0.77 14.33
CA PRO A 38 -3.00 -1.44 14.86
C PRO A 38 -2.74 -2.90 15.23
N ALA A 39 -3.46 -3.41 16.24
CA ALA A 39 -3.30 -4.77 16.73
C ALA A 39 -3.53 -5.83 15.65
N ILE A 40 -2.68 -6.88 15.65
CA ILE A 40 -2.66 -7.92 14.62
C ILE A 40 -3.24 -9.21 15.19
N LYS A 41 -4.39 -9.64 14.66
CA LYS A 41 -5.10 -10.85 15.13
C LYS A 41 -5.00 -12.06 14.20
N CYS A 42 -4.68 -11.86 12.91
CA CYS A 42 -4.62 -12.87 11.85
C CYS A 42 -5.75 -13.91 11.89
N ILE A 43 -6.93 -13.53 11.36
CA ILE A 43 -8.12 -14.41 11.36
C ILE A 43 -8.12 -15.34 10.14
N SER A 44 -7.61 -14.87 8.99
CA SER A 44 -7.89 -15.50 7.70
C SER A 44 -6.77 -16.40 7.15
N ASN A 45 -5.55 -16.34 7.70
CA ASN A 45 -4.36 -17.01 7.15
C ASN A 45 -4.24 -16.86 5.60
N CYS A 46 -4.44 -15.64 5.11
CA CYS A 46 -4.65 -15.34 3.70
C CYS A 46 -3.39 -15.48 2.81
N VAL A 47 -2.20 -15.38 3.39
CA VAL A 47 -0.94 -15.39 2.65
C VAL A 47 0.01 -16.39 3.28
N ALA A 48 0.38 -17.44 2.54
CA ALA A 48 1.18 -18.54 3.06
C ALA A 48 2.54 -18.10 3.64
N PRO A 49 3.32 -17.21 2.97
CA PRO A 49 4.56 -16.67 3.54
C PRO A 49 4.41 -15.90 4.84
N CYS A 50 3.22 -15.40 5.18
CA CYS A 50 2.99 -14.63 6.40
C CYS A 50 2.97 -15.52 7.68
N ASN A 51 3.00 -16.84 7.49
CA ASN A 51 3.01 -17.87 8.53
C ASN A 51 1.99 -17.62 9.65
N ARG A 52 0.69 -17.59 9.30
CA ARG A 52 -0.42 -17.33 10.24
C ARG A 52 -0.24 -16.04 11.07
N GLY A 53 0.35 -15.02 10.46
CA GLY A 53 0.50 -13.68 11.05
C GLY A 53 1.75 -13.48 11.89
N GLU A 54 2.67 -14.45 11.92
CA GLU A 54 3.98 -14.26 12.56
C GLU A 54 4.76 -13.15 11.87
N GLU A 55 4.85 -13.17 10.53
CA GLU A 55 5.56 -12.12 9.76
C GLU A 55 4.84 -10.77 9.85
N ALA A 56 3.51 -10.76 9.90
CA ALA A 56 2.73 -9.56 10.13
C ALA A 56 3.12 -8.88 11.46
N LYS A 57 3.32 -9.66 12.53
CA LYS A 57 3.77 -9.13 13.83
C LYS A 57 5.20 -8.60 13.77
N VAL A 58 6.09 -9.26 13.04
CA VAL A 58 7.48 -8.80 12.83
C VAL A 58 7.49 -7.46 12.11
N VAL A 59 6.73 -7.34 11.02
CA VAL A 59 6.67 -6.13 10.19
C VAL A 59 5.85 -5.02 10.86
N GLY A 60 4.86 -5.35 11.70
CA GLY A 60 4.05 -4.39 12.45
C GLY A 60 2.68 -4.06 11.83
N PHE A 61 2.25 -4.79 10.79
CA PHE A 61 0.89 -4.70 10.27
C PHE A 61 0.44 -5.99 9.55
N CYS A 62 -0.88 -6.19 9.46
CA CYS A 62 -1.50 -7.23 8.65
C CYS A 62 -1.90 -6.66 7.28
N ILE A 63 -1.35 -7.17 6.18
CA ILE A 63 -1.63 -6.63 4.83
C ILE A 63 -3.12 -6.67 4.46
N ALA A 64 -3.84 -7.73 4.83
CA ALA A 64 -5.26 -7.85 4.54
C ALA A 64 -6.08 -6.77 5.25
N ASP A 65 -5.79 -6.51 6.53
CA ASP A 65 -6.51 -5.51 7.32
C ASP A 65 -6.26 -4.10 6.75
N ARG A 66 -5.01 -3.77 6.39
CA ARG A 66 -4.67 -2.44 5.87
C ARG A 66 -5.16 -2.19 4.45
N LEU A 67 -5.25 -3.23 3.62
CA LEU A 67 -5.91 -3.14 2.31
C LEU A 67 -7.43 -2.97 2.47
N SER A 68 -8.03 -3.62 3.47
CA SER A 68 -9.44 -3.43 3.81
C SER A 68 -9.70 -2.00 4.30
N ASP A 69 -8.84 -1.46 5.16
CA ASP A 69 -8.93 -0.07 5.62
C ASP A 69 -8.90 0.91 4.42
N ALA A 70 -7.99 0.69 3.46
CA ALA A 70 -7.90 1.49 2.25
C ALA A 70 -9.16 1.39 1.38
N TYR A 71 -9.75 0.19 1.25
CA TYR A 71 -11.00 -0.04 0.52
C TYR A 71 -12.19 0.71 1.15
N GLU A 72 -12.29 0.68 2.47
CA GLU A 72 -13.31 1.40 3.24
C GLU A 72 -13.06 2.93 3.31
N GLY A 73 -12.00 3.42 2.66
CA GLY A 73 -11.66 4.85 2.61
C GLY A 73 -10.97 5.38 3.87
N ASN A 74 -10.51 4.51 4.76
CA ASN A 74 -9.73 4.90 5.93
C ASN A 74 -8.27 5.21 5.52
N LEU A 75 -7.98 6.51 5.35
CA LEU A 75 -6.66 6.99 4.95
C LEU A 75 -5.62 6.94 6.09
N GLU A 76 -6.05 6.83 7.34
CA GLU A 76 -5.14 6.84 8.50
C GLU A 76 -4.38 5.52 8.64
N THR A 77 -5.07 4.40 8.47
CA THR A 77 -4.49 3.06 8.59
C THR A 77 -4.51 2.28 7.27
N GLY A 78 -4.95 2.90 6.18
CA GLY A 78 -4.95 2.29 4.86
C GLY A 78 -3.54 2.08 4.30
N LEU A 79 -3.35 1.00 3.54
CA LEU A 79 -2.15 0.71 2.77
C LEU A 79 -2.40 0.92 1.27
N PHE A 80 -1.53 1.67 0.61
CA PHE A 80 -1.74 2.09 -0.78
C PHE A 80 -0.48 1.89 -1.61
N PHE A 81 -0.48 0.82 -2.42
CA PHE A 81 0.65 0.51 -3.28
C PHE A 81 0.70 1.39 -4.51
N SER A 82 1.92 1.68 -4.96
CA SER A 82 2.17 2.44 -6.18
C SER A 82 3.57 2.21 -6.72
N GLY A 83 3.70 2.24 -8.04
CA GLY A 83 5.00 2.28 -8.72
C GLY A 83 5.74 3.59 -8.46
N THR A 84 7.03 3.66 -8.81
CA THR A 84 7.90 4.81 -8.44
C THR A 84 7.41 6.11 -9.09
N ASN A 85 6.75 5.99 -10.24
CA ASN A 85 6.19 7.10 -10.99
C ASN A 85 4.76 7.48 -10.59
N GLY A 86 4.20 6.91 -9.51
CA GLY A 86 2.81 7.17 -9.10
C GLY A 86 2.51 8.65 -8.85
N TYR A 87 3.52 9.42 -8.41
CA TYR A 87 3.42 10.87 -8.18
C TYR A 87 3.23 11.70 -9.46
N LYS A 88 3.43 11.08 -10.64
CA LYS A 88 3.23 11.75 -11.94
C LYS A 88 1.76 11.75 -12.38
N LEU A 89 0.88 11.06 -11.64
CA LEU A 89 -0.54 11.00 -11.94
C LEU A 89 -1.22 12.30 -11.51
N ASP A 90 -1.81 13.04 -12.45
CA ASP A 90 -2.45 14.33 -12.23
C ASP A 90 -3.99 14.29 -12.41
N LYS A 91 -4.51 13.23 -13.04
CA LYS A 91 -5.94 13.07 -13.30
C LYS A 91 -6.37 11.61 -13.39
N ILE A 92 -7.66 11.39 -13.19
CA ILE A 92 -8.31 10.11 -13.46
C ILE A 92 -8.71 10.10 -14.94
N ILE A 93 -8.32 9.04 -15.65
CA ILE A 93 -8.74 8.79 -17.03
C ILE A 93 -9.46 7.45 -17.12
N THR A 94 -10.23 7.28 -18.19
CA THR A 94 -10.86 5.98 -18.48
C THR A 94 -9.83 4.96 -18.93
N VAL A 95 -10.15 3.67 -18.76
CA VAL A 95 -9.29 2.58 -19.27
C VAL A 95 -9.09 2.68 -20.78
N LYS A 96 -10.12 3.13 -21.51
CA LYS A 96 -10.03 3.34 -22.96
C LYS A 96 -8.97 4.38 -23.32
N GLU A 97 -9.03 5.56 -22.71
CA GLU A 97 -8.04 6.63 -22.93
C GLU A 97 -6.63 6.19 -22.53
N LEU A 98 -6.50 5.42 -21.44
CA LEU A 98 -5.20 4.87 -21.03
C LEU A 98 -4.62 3.94 -22.11
N LEU A 99 -5.43 3.03 -22.65
CA LEU A 99 -4.99 2.09 -23.68
C LEU A 99 -4.64 2.80 -24.99
N ASP A 100 -5.41 3.81 -25.38
CA ASP A 100 -5.13 4.62 -26.57
C ASP A 100 -3.77 5.32 -26.45
N LYS A 101 -3.48 5.96 -25.31
CA LYS A 101 -2.17 6.58 -25.01
C LYS A 101 -1.01 5.58 -25.05
N LEU A 102 -1.18 4.40 -24.46
CA LEU A 102 -0.11 3.40 -24.38
C LEU A 102 0.21 2.74 -25.74
N THR A 103 -0.77 2.66 -26.64
CA THR A 103 -0.62 1.93 -27.91
C THR A 103 -0.33 2.84 -29.10
N GLN A 104 -0.82 4.08 -29.08
CA GLN A 104 -0.65 5.04 -30.17
C GLN A 104 0.39 6.12 -29.85
N GLY A 105 0.88 6.16 -28.60
CA GLY A 105 1.73 7.24 -28.10
C GLY A 105 0.91 8.36 -27.48
N GLU A 106 1.60 9.24 -26.75
CA GLU A 106 1.00 10.49 -26.23
C GLU A 106 0.90 11.59 -27.30
#